data_AF-A0A7C1DI35-F1
#
_entry.id   AF-A0A7C1DI35-F1
#
_cell.length_a   1.000
_cell.length_b   1.000
_cell.length_c   1.000
_cell.angle_alpha   90.00
_cell.angle_beta   90.00
_cell.angle_gamma   90.00
#
_symmetry.space_group_name_H-M   'P 1'
#
loop_
_entity.id
_entity.type
_entity.pdbx_description
1 polymer ?
#
loop_
_entity_poly.entity_id
_entity_poly.type
_entity_poly.pdbx_seq_one_letter_code
_entity_poly.pdbx_strand_id
1 'polypeptide(L)'
;MSTTMLSKHLIFLCALVLLLSGCSTARDVWDKTSDLYETYIDPKPTLDLQRSDGVSKKEQQLAMQFSVMDQQLELLLRSLAPQDVFPSPAWFNDMNHRFPWLTGIMAVDTQGEILARHPEAPLKLISTAPLLEKEWSIIQRGLEGYVLDTSLGPELVVAGPFFRDGLWQGLLAVHFDPRNLIDLSQEPDSLVLLTPEALLWSGPDQSSGLELLNAPWDELLKNRVQGRWLSENRVFAWISRPVGEMRLIYAVAVD
;
A
#
# COMPACT_ATOMS: atom_id res chain seq x y z
N MET A 1 -42.90 35.35 67.89
CA MET A 1 -42.47 34.14 67.17
C MET A 1 -43.07 34.14 65.77
N SER A 2 -42.62 34.99 64.83
CA SER A 2 -43.13 34.97 63.42
C SER A 2 -42.38 35.84 62.39
N THR A 3 -41.04 36.00 62.44
CA THR A 3 -40.31 36.80 61.40
C THR A 3 -39.07 36.14 60.81
N THR A 4 -38.56 35.05 61.38
CA THR A 4 -37.32 34.39 60.92
C THR A 4 -37.54 33.20 59.96
N MET A 5 -38.76 32.68 59.83
CA MET A 5 -39.07 31.58 58.89
C MET A 5 -39.45 32.07 57.48
N LEU A 6 -40.09 33.23 57.33
CA LEU A 6 -40.54 33.73 56.03
C LEU A 6 -39.37 34.13 55.11
N SER A 7 -38.28 34.64 55.69
CA SER A 7 -37.07 35.06 54.94
C SER A 7 -36.28 33.89 54.36
N LYS A 8 -36.22 32.74 55.06
CA LYS A 8 -35.46 31.56 54.59
C LYS A 8 -36.14 30.87 53.41
N HIS A 9 -37.47 30.81 53.41
CA HIS A 9 -38.23 30.21 52.29
C HIS A 9 -38.22 31.09 51.04
N LEU A 10 -38.23 32.42 51.18
CA LEU A 10 -38.15 33.34 50.05
C LEU A 10 -36.78 33.31 49.36
N ILE A 11 -35.69 33.22 50.14
CA ILE A 11 -34.33 33.11 49.60
C ILE A 11 -34.13 31.76 48.87
N PHE A 12 -34.66 30.67 49.43
CA PHE A 12 -34.57 29.35 48.80
C PHE A 12 -35.37 29.27 47.50
N LEU A 13 -36.54 29.91 47.44
CA LEU A 13 -37.36 29.99 46.22
C LEU A 13 -36.67 30.82 45.13
N CYS A 14 -36.08 31.97 45.48
CA CYS A 14 -35.33 32.79 44.52
C CYS A 14 -34.08 32.08 43.98
N ALA A 15 -33.36 31.31 44.82
CA ALA A 15 -32.20 30.53 44.38
C ALA A 15 -32.60 29.40 43.41
N LEU A 16 -33.76 28.76 43.63
CA LEU A 16 -34.27 27.70 42.75
C LEU A 16 -34.69 28.23 41.37
N VAL A 17 -35.32 29.42 41.32
CA VAL A 17 -35.74 30.06 40.06
C VAL A 17 -34.54 30.50 39.21
N LEU A 18 -33.44 30.94 39.83
CA LEU A 18 -32.19 31.30 39.14
C LEU A 18 -31.45 30.07 38.57
N LEU A 19 -31.54 28.91 39.23
CA LEU A 19 -30.94 27.66 38.72
C LEU A 19 -31.69 27.07 37.54
N LEU A 20 -33.02 27.24 37.49
CA LEU A 20 -33.87 26.70 36.41
C LEU A 20 -33.82 27.54 35.11
N SER A 21 -33.51 28.83 35.20
CA SER A 21 -33.42 29.73 34.04
C SER A 21 -32.06 29.72 33.33
N GLY A 22 -31.06 29.01 33.86
CA GLY A 22 -29.75 28.83 33.24
C GLY A 22 -29.68 27.68 32.20
N CYS A 23 -30.57 26.69 32.27
CA CYS A 23 -30.46 25.48 31.45
C CYS A 23 -30.89 25.65 29.99
N SER A 24 -31.85 26.52 29.68
CA SER A 24 -32.25 26.79 28.29
C SER A 24 -31.22 27.66 27.57
N THR A 25 -30.73 28.71 28.23
CA THR A 25 -29.77 29.65 27.66
C THR A 25 -28.40 29.01 27.43
N ALA A 26 -27.97 28.09 28.30
CA ALA A 26 -26.72 27.35 28.11
C ALA A 26 -26.77 26.41 26.90
N ARG A 27 -27.94 25.80 26.61
CA ARG A 27 -28.13 24.98 25.40
C ARG A 27 -28.09 25.84 24.14
N ASP A 28 -28.80 26.96 24.11
CA ASP A 28 -28.83 27.84 22.94
C ASP A 28 -27.44 28.43 22.63
N VAL A 29 -26.65 28.73 23.67
CA VAL A 29 -25.25 29.19 23.52
C VAL A 29 -24.35 28.04 23.07
N TRP A 30 -24.54 26.83 23.60
CA TRP A 30 -23.78 25.65 23.16
C TRP A 30 -24.04 25.33 21.69
N ASP A 31 -25.30 25.30 21.26
CA ASP A 31 -25.66 24.97 19.89
C ASP A 31 -25.12 26.03 18.91
N LYS A 32 -25.24 27.32 19.23
CA LYS A 32 -24.62 28.38 18.41
C LYS A 32 -23.10 28.32 18.38
N THR A 33 -22.46 27.98 19.50
CA THR A 33 -20.99 27.89 19.56
C THR A 33 -20.48 26.68 18.79
N SER A 34 -21.19 25.55 18.88
CA SER A 34 -20.91 24.34 18.11
C SER A 34 -21.09 24.57 16.61
N ASP A 35 -22.16 25.24 16.20
CA ASP A 35 -22.45 25.54 14.79
C ASP A 35 -21.39 26.50 14.18
N LEU A 36 -20.97 27.51 14.95
CA LEU A 36 -19.86 28.39 14.54
C LEU A 36 -18.52 27.65 14.48
N TYR A 37 -18.27 26.72 15.41
CA TYR A 37 -17.06 25.88 15.39
C TYR A 37 -17.04 24.97 14.15
N GLU A 38 -18.15 24.30 13.86
CA GLU A 38 -18.33 23.45 12.68
C GLU A 38 -18.34 24.23 11.35
N THR A 39 -18.62 25.53 11.36
CA THR A 39 -18.64 26.34 10.12
C THR A 39 -17.30 27.00 9.82
N TYR A 40 -16.57 27.46 10.84
CA TYR A 40 -15.41 28.33 10.67
C TYR A 40 -14.09 27.75 11.17
N ILE A 41 -14.13 26.80 12.10
CA ILE A 41 -12.92 26.22 12.72
C ILE A 41 -12.65 24.83 12.16
N ASP A 42 -13.69 23.99 12.03
CA ASP A 42 -13.60 22.65 11.46
C ASP A 42 -14.77 22.39 10.51
N PRO A 43 -14.79 23.02 9.32
CA PRO A 43 -15.80 22.77 8.31
C PRO A 43 -15.84 21.27 7.98
N LYS A 44 -16.97 20.63 8.31
CA LYS A 44 -17.19 19.22 7.97
C LYS A 44 -16.91 19.03 6.48
N PRO A 45 -15.96 18.15 6.10
CA PRO A 45 -15.58 17.99 4.71
C PRO A 45 -16.80 17.49 3.94
N THR A 46 -17.33 18.33 3.06
CA THR A 46 -18.32 17.91 2.06
C THR A 46 -17.60 17.05 1.03
N LEU A 47 -17.80 15.75 1.15
CA LEU A 47 -17.30 14.77 0.18
C LEU A 47 -18.12 14.93 -1.11
N ASP A 48 -17.60 15.72 -2.03
CA ASP A 48 -18.18 15.84 -3.37
C ASP A 48 -17.85 14.59 -4.19
N LEU A 49 -18.78 13.62 -4.16
CA LEU A 49 -18.72 12.39 -4.95
C LEU A 49 -18.92 12.64 -6.46
N GLN A 50 -19.20 13.88 -6.88
CA GLN A 50 -19.38 14.26 -8.28
C GLN A 50 -18.21 15.04 -8.87
N ARG A 51 -17.13 15.26 -8.12
CA ARG A 51 -15.90 15.88 -8.62
C ARG A 51 -15.18 14.95 -9.61
N SER A 52 -15.63 14.97 -10.86
CA SER A 52 -15.06 14.22 -12.00
C SER A 52 -14.06 15.05 -12.82
N ASP A 53 -13.87 16.30 -12.43
CA ASP A 53 -13.31 17.35 -13.27
C ASP A 53 -11.78 17.27 -13.26
N GLY A 54 -11.22 16.28 -13.96
CA GLY A 54 -9.77 16.18 -14.17
C GLY A 54 -9.20 14.77 -14.33
N VAL A 55 -9.98 13.72 -14.07
CA VAL A 55 -9.51 12.33 -14.19
C VAL A 55 -10.16 11.67 -15.41
N SER A 56 -9.34 11.39 -16.42
CA SER A 56 -9.75 10.68 -17.64
C SER A 56 -10.28 9.28 -17.33
N LYS A 57 -11.10 8.72 -18.23
CA LYS A 57 -11.57 7.33 -18.10
C LYS A 57 -10.40 6.34 -17.97
N LYS A 58 -9.29 6.59 -18.67
CA LYS A 58 -8.08 5.78 -18.61
C LYS A 58 -7.38 5.88 -17.26
N GLU A 59 -7.33 7.05 -16.64
CA GLU A 59 -6.82 7.20 -15.26
C GLU A 59 -7.72 6.52 -14.23
N GLN A 60 -9.05 6.59 -14.38
CA GLN A 60 -9.98 5.85 -13.51
C GLN A 60 -9.79 4.33 -13.68
N GLN A 61 -9.63 3.88 -14.93
CA GLN A 61 -9.34 2.50 -15.27
C GLN A 61 -8.01 2.04 -14.65
N LEU A 62 -6.94 2.85 -14.75
CA LEU A 62 -5.65 2.56 -14.08
C LEU A 62 -5.85 2.43 -12.57
N ALA A 63 -6.56 3.36 -11.94
CA ALA A 63 -6.79 3.32 -10.49
C ALA A 63 -7.55 2.04 -10.06
N MET A 64 -8.56 1.63 -10.82
CA MET A 64 -9.31 0.40 -10.56
C MET A 64 -8.45 -0.86 -10.73
N GLN A 65 -7.68 -0.94 -11.82
CA GLN A 65 -6.79 -2.08 -12.06
C GLN A 65 -5.68 -2.15 -11.00
N PHE A 66 -5.03 -1.02 -10.73
CA PHE A 66 -4.01 -0.86 -9.69
C PHE A 66 -4.53 -1.32 -8.33
N SER A 67 -5.74 -0.88 -7.93
CA SER A 67 -6.28 -1.18 -6.60
C SER A 67 -6.41 -2.68 -6.32
N VAL A 68 -6.83 -3.47 -7.32
CA VAL A 68 -7.00 -4.93 -7.15
C VAL A 68 -5.65 -5.62 -7.00
N MET A 69 -4.69 -5.30 -7.89
CA MET A 69 -3.35 -5.89 -7.84
C MET A 69 -2.57 -5.43 -6.60
N ASP A 70 -2.58 -4.13 -6.31
CA ASP A 70 -1.87 -3.55 -5.17
C ASP A 70 -2.44 -4.04 -3.85
N GLN A 71 -3.75 -4.28 -3.74
CA GLN A 71 -4.32 -4.89 -2.54
C GLN A 71 -3.73 -6.29 -2.29
N GLN A 72 -3.59 -7.11 -3.33
CA GLN A 72 -3.02 -8.45 -3.19
C GLN A 72 -1.54 -8.41 -2.84
N LEU A 73 -0.77 -7.52 -3.49
CA LEU A 73 0.63 -7.31 -3.18
C LEU A 73 0.82 -6.75 -1.75
N GLU A 74 0.03 -5.77 -1.32
CA GLU A 74 0.02 -5.23 0.04
C GLU A 74 -0.28 -6.32 1.07
N LEU A 75 -1.28 -7.18 0.82
CA LEU A 75 -1.59 -8.29 1.70
C LEU A 75 -0.43 -9.28 1.81
N LEU A 76 0.26 -9.57 0.70
CA LEU A 76 1.47 -10.40 0.70
C LEU A 76 2.57 -9.76 1.54
N LEU A 77 2.90 -8.49 1.28
CA LEU A 77 3.96 -7.77 1.99
C LEU A 77 3.68 -7.68 3.49
N ARG A 78 2.43 -7.41 3.89
CA ARG A 78 2.01 -7.42 5.30
C ARG A 78 2.06 -8.79 5.96
N SER A 79 2.02 -9.86 5.17
CA SER A 79 2.12 -11.24 5.69
C SER A 79 3.56 -11.70 5.80
N LEU A 80 4.43 -11.21 4.90
CA LEU A 80 5.85 -11.52 4.89
C LEU A 80 6.64 -10.69 5.90
N ALA A 81 6.37 -9.37 5.99
CA ALA A 81 7.09 -8.44 6.86
C ALA A 81 7.20 -8.85 8.35
N PRO A 82 6.14 -9.37 9.01
CA PRO A 82 6.25 -9.77 10.41
C PRO A 82 6.94 -11.12 10.62
N GLN A 83 7.25 -11.88 9.56
CA GLN A 83 7.87 -13.19 9.67
C GLN A 83 9.39 -13.06 9.83
N ASP A 84 9.82 -12.70 11.04
CA ASP A 84 11.23 -12.48 11.38
C ASP A 84 11.92 -13.69 12.03
N VAL A 85 11.25 -14.85 12.07
CA VAL A 85 11.80 -16.14 12.52
C VAL A 85 11.66 -17.19 11.44
N PHE A 86 12.48 -18.25 11.49
CA PHE A 86 12.41 -19.33 10.52
C PHE A 86 11.00 -19.96 10.51
N PRO A 87 10.30 -20.03 9.36
CA PRO A 87 8.92 -20.50 9.34
C PRO A 87 8.77 -21.99 9.57
N SER A 88 7.60 -22.39 10.09
CA SER A 88 7.21 -23.79 10.17
C SER A 88 6.72 -24.31 8.81
N PRO A 89 6.73 -25.64 8.56
CA PRO A 89 6.13 -26.21 7.34
C PRO A 89 4.66 -25.79 7.11
N ALA A 90 3.88 -25.64 8.19
CA ALA A 90 2.50 -25.17 8.09
C ALA A 90 2.39 -23.74 7.56
N TRP A 91 3.33 -22.86 7.94
CA TRP A 91 3.36 -21.48 7.45
C TRP A 91 3.58 -21.41 5.93
N PHE A 92 4.47 -22.25 5.37
CA PHE A 92 4.68 -22.31 3.92
C PHE A 92 3.40 -22.71 3.18
N ASN A 93 2.68 -23.70 3.71
CA ASN A 93 1.40 -24.12 3.16
C ASN A 93 0.36 -22.98 3.25
N ASP A 94 0.22 -22.34 4.40
CA ASP A 94 -0.76 -21.26 4.59
C ASP A 94 -0.49 -20.07 3.66
N MET A 95 0.77 -19.69 3.48
CA MET A 95 1.16 -18.64 2.54
C MET A 95 0.80 -19.01 1.10
N ASN A 96 1.08 -20.24 0.67
CA ASN A 96 0.73 -20.70 -0.66
C ASN A 96 -0.78 -20.78 -0.90
N HIS A 97 -1.56 -21.19 0.11
CA HIS A 97 -3.03 -21.20 0.03
C HIS A 97 -3.61 -19.78 -0.02
N ARG A 98 -3.03 -18.85 0.74
CA ARG A 98 -3.49 -17.45 0.80
C ARG A 98 -3.10 -16.65 -0.44
N PHE A 99 -1.96 -16.96 -1.04
CA PHE A 99 -1.43 -16.28 -2.23
C PHE A 99 -1.15 -17.30 -3.34
N PRO A 100 -2.20 -17.88 -3.95
CA PRO A 100 -2.04 -18.93 -4.97
C PRO A 100 -1.40 -18.44 -6.28
N TRP A 101 -1.22 -17.13 -6.43
CA TRP A 101 -0.53 -16.49 -7.54
C TRP A 101 1.00 -16.43 -7.36
N LEU A 102 1.53 -16.79 -6.19
CA LEU A 102 2.96 -16.95 -5.99
C LEU A 102 3.51 -18.11 -6.82
N THR A 103 4.69 -17.92 -7.42
CA THR A 103 5.40 -19.03 -8.07
C THR A 103 6.09 -19.91 -7.01
N GLY A 104 6.63 -19.29 -5.96
CA GLY A 104 7.28 -20.02 -4.89
C GLY A 104 7.74 -19.18 -3.71
N ILE A 105 8.17 -19.89 -2.69
CA ILE A 105 8.63 -19.38 -1.40
C ILE A 105 9.90 -20.14 -1.05
N MET A 106 10.90 -19.48 -0.50
CA MET A 106 12.13 -20.13 -0.04
C MET A 106 12.74 -19.42 1.15
N ALA A 107 13.39 -20.19 2.01
CA ALA A 107 14.27 -19.69 3.04
C ALA A 107 15.70 -20.06 2.67
N VAL A 108 16.60 -19.08 2.71
CA VAL A 108 18.03 -19.23 2.48
C VAL A 108 18.80 -18.80 3.72
N ASP A 109 20.00 -19.35 3.92
CA ASP A 109 20.91 -18.86 4.97
C ASP A 109 21.67 -17.59 4.55
N THR A 110 22.63 -17.15 5.37
CA THR A 110 23.43 -15.93 5.09
C THR A 110 24.44 -16.11 3.95
N GLN A 111 24.64 -17.34 3.47
CA GLN A 111 25.50 -17.71 2.38
C GLN A 111 24.71 -17.92 1.07
N GLY A 112 23.37 -17.90 1.16
CA GLY A 112 22.47 -18.12 0.04
C GLY A 112 22.14 -19.60 -0.20
N GLU A 113 22.51 -20.49 0.71
CA GLU A 113 22.14 -21.90 0.62
C GLU A 113 20.67 -22.09 0.99
N ILE A 114 19.97 -22.93 0.23
CA ILE A 114 18.54 -23.17 0.41
C ILE A 114 18.32 -24.05 1.65
N LEU A 115 17.65 -23.50 2.66
CA LEU A 115 17.23 -24.21 3.87
C LEU A 115 15.88 -24.90 3.68
N ALA A 116 14.96 -24.23 3.00
CA ALA A 116 13.64 -24.74 2.68
C ALA A 116 13.10 -24.04 1.43
N ARG A 117 12.26 -24.73 0.65
CA ARG A 117 11.55 -24.12 -0.48
C ARG A 117 10.23 -24.81 -0.75
N HIS A 118 9.30 -24.06 -1.32
CA HIS A 118 8.00 -24.53 -1.79
C HIS A 118 7.68 -23.85 -3.14
N PRO A 119 7.39 -24.60 -4.21
CA PRO A 119 7.41 -26.06 -4.29
C PRO A 119 8.82 -26.65 -4.12
N GLU A 120 8.92 -27.91 -3.68
CA GLU A 120 10.21 -28.59 -3.50
C GLU A 120 11.00 -28.75 -4.81
N ALA A 121 10.31 -28.82 -5.94
CA ALA A 121 10.88 -28.86 -7.28
C ALA A 121 10.45 -27.60 -8.06
N PRO A 122 11.23 -26.51 -8.00
CA PRO A 122 10.87 -25.27 -8.68
C PRO A 122 11.13 -25.34 -10.18
N LEU A 123 10.32 -24.64 -10.96
CA LEU A 123 10.49 -24.52 -12.41
C LEU A 123 11.57 -23.50 -12.80
N LYS A 124 11.74 -22.44 -12.00
CA LYS A 124 12.72 -21.38 -12.19
C LYS A 124 13.79 -21.46 -11.08
N LEU A 125 15.05 -21.23 -11.44
CA LEU A 125 16.13 -21.09 -10.46
C LEU A 125 16.17 -19.63 -10.01
N ILE A 126 15.90 -19.39 -8.73
CA ILE A 126 15.85 -18.05 -8.17
C ILE A 126 17.11 -17.82 -7.34
N SER A 127 17.83 -16.75 -7.66
CA SER A 127 18.95 -16.27 -6.85
C SER A 127 18.44 -15.36 -5.75
N THR A 128 19.10 -15.31 -4.60
CA THR A 128 18.84 -14.33 -3.54
C THR A 128 20.05 -13.44 -3.28
N ALA A 129 21.14 -13.62 -4.03
CA ALA A 129 22.40 -12.90 -3.83
C ALA A 129 22.23 -11.37 -3.80
N PRO A 130 21.46 -10.74 -4.72
CA PRO A 130 21.28 -9.28 -4.69
C PRO A 130 20.60 -8.77 -3.41
N LEU A 131 19.83 -9.61 -2.73
CA LEU A 131 19.13 -9.25 -1.49
C LEU A 131 20.00 -9.48 -0.26
N LEU A 132 20.93 -10.45 -0.29
CA LEU A 132 21.88 -10.70 0.79
C LEU A 132 22.90 -9.56 0.93
N GLU A 133 23.18 -8.85 -0.15
CA GLU A 133 24.09 -7.69 -0.16
C GLU A 133 23.46 -6.42 0.47
N LYS A 134 22.15 -6.41 0.75
CA LYS A 134 21.44 -5.25 1.32
C LYS A 134 21.51 -5.19 2.85
N GLU A 135 22.72 -4.98 3.38
CA GLU A 135 22.99 -4.94 4.83
C GLU A 135 22.08 -3.97 5.61
N TRP A 136 21.81 -2.79 5.05
CA TRP A 136 20.97 -1.79 5.71
C TRP A 136 19.54 -2.30 5.98
N SER A 137 18.94 -2.97 5.00
CA SER A 137 17.58 -3.50 5.14
C SER A 137 17.53 -4.65 6.13
N ILE A 138 18.58 -5.47 6.20
CA ILE A 138 18.74 -6.52 7.20
C ILE A 138 18.73 -5.92 8.62
N ILE A 139 19.46 -4.81 8.83
CA ILE A 139 19.49 -4.10 10.12
C ILE A 139 18.11 -3.53 10.49
N GLN A 140 17.40 -2.96 9.51
CA GLN A 140 16.07 -2.38 9.71
C GLN A 140 14.95 -3.42 9.74
N ARG A 141 15.26 -4.69 9.47
CA ARG A 141 14.28 -5.76 9.27
C ARG A 141 13.25 -5.41 8.18
N GLY A 142 13.71 -4.72 7.15
CA GLY A 142 12.91 -4.29 6.02
C GLY A 142 12.67 -5.41 5.01
N LEU A 143 11.63 -5.24 4.19
CA LEU A 143 11.46 -6.03 2.98
C LEU A 143 12.19 -5.35 1.82
N GLU A 144 12.90 -6.14 1.03
CA GLU A 144 13.53 -5.70 -0.21
C GLU A 144 13.00 -6.52 -1.37
N GLY A 145 12.90 -5.89 -2.53
CA GLY A 145 12.57 -6.57 -3.76
C GLY A 145 13.52 -6.23 -4.90
N TYR A 146 13.51 -7.09 -5.91
CA TYR A 146 14.16 -6.83 -7.19
C TYR A 146 13.51 -7.70 -8.28
N VAL A 147 13.86 -7.40 -9.54
CA VAL A 147 13.44 -8.20 -10.70
C VAL A 147 14.60 -9.10 -11.12
N LEU A 148 14.32 -10.40 -11.21
CA LEU A 148 15.21 -11.40 -11.78
C LEU A 148 14.75 -11.75 -13.18
N ASP A 149 15.60 -11.54 -14.19
CA ASP A 149 15.34 -12.07 -15.52
C ASP A 149 15.65 -13.57 -15.58
N THR A 150 14.73 -14.35 -16.15
CA THR A 150 14.88 -15.81 -16.28
C THR A 150 14.56 -16.24 -17.71
N SER A 151 15.03 -17.42 -18.09
CA SER A 151 14.70 -18.00 -19.42
C SER A 151 13.19 -18.18 -19.68
N LEU A 152 12.34 -18.15 -18.65
CA LEU A 152 10.89 -18.27 -18.74
C LEU A 152 10.14 -16.94 -18.58
N GLY A 153 10.89 -15.83 -18.55
CA GLY A 153 10.39 -14.47 -18.31
C GLY A 153 10.83 -13.90 -16.96
N PRO A 154 10.58 -12.61 -16.72
CA PRO A 154 10.96 -11.96 -15.47
C PRO A 154 10.24 -12.56 -14.27
N GLU A 155 10.89 -12.51 -13.12
CA GLU A 155 10.36 -12.91 -11.82
C GLU A 155 10.58 -11.76 -10.82
N LEU A 156 9.53 -11.37 -10.12
CA LEU A 156 9.64 -10.47 -8.98
C LEU A 156 10.03 -11.29 -7.75
N VAL A 157 11.10 -10.89 -7.08
CA VAL A 157 11.57 -11.53 -5.85
C VAL A 157 11.46 -10.50 -4.73
N VAL A 158 10.85 -10.88 -3.61
CA VAL A 158 10.74 -10.05 -2.41
C VAL A 158 11.19 -10.86 -1.21
N ALA A 159 12.04 -10.31 -0.36
CA ALA A 159 12.51 -11.00 0.84
C ALA A 159 12.59 -10.11 2.06
N GLY A 160 12.45 -10.74 3.23
CA GLY A 160 12.74 -10.15 4.53
C GLY A 160 13.74 -11.01 5.31
N PRO A 161 14.51 -10.42 6.24
CA PRO A 161 15.45 -11.18 7.07
C PRO A 161 14.72 -11.95 8.17
N PHE A 162 15.22 -13.15 8.49
CA PHE A 162 14.82 -13.88 9.68
C PHE A 162 16.00 -14.10 10.63
N PHE A 163 15.68 -14.29 11.91
CA PHE A 163 16.62 -14.29 13.02
C PHE A 163 16.40 -15.49 13.93
N ARG A 164 17.44 -15.84 14.67
CA ARG A 164 17.40 -16.80 15.77
C ARG A 164 18.26 -16.26 16.90
N ASP A 165 17.70 -16.20 18.10
CA ASP A 165 18.38 -15.69 19.30
C ASP A 165 18.99 -14.28 19.09
N GLY A 166 18.31 -13.44 18.29
CA GLY A 166 18.75 -12.09 17.93
C GLY A 166 19.83 -12.00 16.85
N LEU A 167 20.33 -13.13 16.36
CA LEU A 167 21.31 -13.20 15.28
C LEU A 167 20.62 -13.39 13.94
N TRP A 168 21.05 -12.63 12.93
CA TRP A 168 20.57 -12.81 11.56
C TRP A 168 20.97 -14.20 11.04
N GLN A 169 20.02 -14.91 10.44
CA GLN A 169 20.23 -16.29 9.97
C GLN A 169 20.09 -16.43 8.45
N GLY A 170 19.47 -15.45 7.78
CA GLY A 170 19.28 -15.49 6.34
C GLY A 170 18.01 -14.74 5.91
N LEU A 171 17.48 -15.11 4.75
CA LEU A 171 16.34 -14.44 4.14
C LEU A 171 15.18 -15.42 3.92
N LEU A 172 13.97 -14.91 4.13
CA LEU A 172 12.73 -15.53 3.70
C LEU A 172 12.23 -14.77 2.47
N ALA A 173 12.30 -15.43 1.32
CA ALA A 173 11.95 -14.87 0.02
C ALA A 173 10.67 -15.49 -0.53
N VAL A 174 9.85 -14.65 -1.15
CA VAL A 174 8.74 -15.04 -2.02
C VAL A 174 9.06 -14.55 -3.42
N HIS A 175 8.62 -15.30 -4.43
CA HIS A 175 8.79 -14.89 -5.80
C HIS A 175 7.58 -15.25 -6.65
N PHE A 176 7.33 -14.43 -7.66
CA PHE A 176 6.19 -14.61 -8.55
C PHE A 176 6.45 -14.06 -9.94
N ASP A 177 5.79 -14.68 -10.91
CA ASP A 177 5.73 -14.17 -12.26
C ASP A 177 4.81 -12.95 -12.30
N PRO A 178 5.25 -11.79 -12.84
CA PRO A 178 4.41 -10.59 -12.91
C PRO A 178 3.06 -10.84 -13.61
N ARG A 179 3.00 -11.78 -14.56
CA ARG A 179 1.76 -12.17 -15.26
C ARG A 179 0.68 -12.67 -14.29
N ASN A 180 1.06 -13.40 -13.25
CA ASN A 180 0.10 -13.93 -12.27
C ASN A 180 -0.61 -12.80 -11.49
N LEU A 181 0.06 -11.66 -11.31
CA LEU A 181 -0.54 -10.48 -10.68
C LEU A 181 -1.43 -9.73 -11.68
N ILE A 182 -0.99 -9.62 -12.93
CA ILE A 182 -1.73 -8.99 -14.04
C ILE A 182 -3.05 -9.71 -14.33
N ASP A 183 -3.09 -11.04 -14.21
CA ASP A 183 -4.29 -11.85 -14.42
C ASP A 183 -5.43 -11.54 -13.41
N LEU A 184 -5.12 -10.80 -12.34
CA LEU A 184 -6.12 -10.31 -11.39
C LEU A 184 -6.82 -9.02 -11.88
N SER A 185 -6.28 -8.38 -12.92
CA SER A 185 -6.86 -7.18 -13.53
C SER A 185 -8.02 -7.51 -14.47
N GLN A 186 -8.97 -6.58 -14.61
CA GLN A 186 -10.09 -6.71 -15.54
C GLN A 186 -9.72 -6.40 -17.00
N GLU A 187 -8.68 -5.57 -17.24
CA GLU A 187 -8.28 -5.12 -18.58
C GLU A 187 -6.75 -5.18 -18.79
N PRO A 188 -6.14 -6.38 -18.68
CA PRO A 188 -4.68 -6.54 -18.67
C PRO A 188 -3.98 -6.11 -19.97
N ASP A 189 -4.69 -6.12 -21.10
CA ASP A 189 -4.14 -5.74 -22.42
C ASP A 189 -3.79 -4.25 -22.51
N SER A 190 -4.42 -3.41 -21.69
CA SER A 190 -4.19 -1.96 -21.69
C SER A 190 -3.05 -1.53 -20.76
N LEU A 191 -2.59 -2.44 -19.91
CA LEU A 191 -1.71 -2.16 -18.79
C LEU A 191 -0.26 -2.43 -19.17
N VAL A 192 0.62 -1.54 -18.73
CA VAL A 192 2.06 -1.73 -18.73
C VAL A 192 2.52 -1.83 -17.28
N LEU A 193 3.29 -2.87 -16.97
CA LEU A 193 3.95 -3.08 -15.68
C LEU A 193 5.47 -3.09 -15.91
N LEU A 194 6.19 -2.30 -15.13
CA LEU A 194 7.64 -2.19 -15.25
C LEU A 194 8.29 -1.81 -13.92
N THR A 195 9.60 -1.98 -13.83
CA THR A 195 10.46 -1.17 -12.96
C THR A 195 11.22 -0.16 -13.82
N PRO A 196 11.93 0.82 -13.24
CA PRO A 196 12.80 1.70 -14.01
C PRO A 196 13.81 0.96 -14.91
N GLU A 197 14.20 -0.26 -14.53
CA GLU A 197 15.24 -1.03 -15.19
C GLU A 197 14.71 -2.13 -16.12
N ALA A 198 13.47 -2.59 -15.93
CA ALA A 198 12.95 -3.76 -16.63
C ALA A 198 11.45 -3.65 -16.96
N LEU A 199 11.11 -3.97 -18.21
CA LEU A 199 9.72 -4.17 -18.63
C LEU A 199 9.23 -5.55 -18.15
N LEU A 200 8.14 -5.58 -17.39
CA LEU A 200 7.59 -6.81 -16.81
C LEU A 200 6.36 -7.32 -17.58
N TRP A 201 5.54 -6.39 -18.07
CA TRP A 201 4.36 -6.66 -18.89
C TRP A 201 4.01 -5.43 -19.73
N SER A 202 3.56 -5.64 -20.96
CA SER A 202 3.14 -4.57 -21.89
C SER A 202 1.83 -4.88 -22.61
N GLY A 203 1.18 -6.01 -22.27
CA GLY A 203 0.05 -6.52 -23.03
C GLY A 203 0.42 -6.78 -24.51
N PRO A 204 -0.55 -6.67 -25.43
CA PRO A 204 -0.28 -6.77 -26.87
C PRO A 204 0.50 -5.58 -27.43
N ASP A 205 0.45 -4.39 -26.80
CA ASP A 205 1.13 -3.20 -27.30
C ASP A 205 2.56 -3.07 -26.73
N GLN A 206 3.49 -3.76 -27.39
CA GLN A 206 4.91 -3.69 -27.07
C GLN A 206 5.50 -2.28 -27.21
N SER A 207 4.93 -1.42 -28.06
CA SER A 207 5.45 -0.07 -28.27
C SER A 207 5.28 0.81 -27.04
N SER A 208 4.12 0.72 -26.36
CA SER A 208 3.87 1.40 -25.10
C SER A 208 4.89 1.01 -24.03
N GLY A 209 5.20 -0.28 -23.92
CA GLY A 209 6.18 -0.79 -22.95
C GLY A 209 7.57 -0.22 -23.17
N LEU A 210 8.04 -0.17 -24.43
CA LEU A 210 9.35 0.39 -24.76
C LEU A 210 9.44 1.90 -24.56
N GLU A 211 8.38 2.65 -24.87
CA GLU A 211 8.35 4.09 -24.60
C GLU A 211 8.45 4.36 -23.10
N LEU A 212 7.66 3.65 -22.28
CA LEU A 212 7.70 3.78 -20.82
C LEU A 212 9.03 3.34 -20.20
N LEU A 213 9.68 2.31 -20.73
CA LEU A 213 11.00 1.88 -20.24
C LEU A 213 12.06 2.98 -20.42
N ASN A 214 11.90 3.86 -21.43
CA ASN A 214 12.80 4.99 -21.68
C ASN A 214 12.39 6.29 -20.97
N ALA A 215 11.33 6.27 -20.15
CA ALA A 215 10.92 7.43 -19.39
C ALA A 215 12.00 7.82 -18.34
N PRO A 216 12.13 9.11 -17.98
CA PRO A 216 13.11 9.57 -17.01
C PRO A 216 12.66 9.26 -15.58
N TRP A 217 12.61 7.96 -15.23
CA TRP A 217 12.04 7.49 -13.96
C TRP A 217 12.71 8.08 -12.72
N ASP A 218 14.02 8.31 -12.76
CA ASP A 218 14.75 8.98 -11.68
C ASP A 218 14.21 10.38 -11.39
N GLU A 219 13.78 11.12 -12.42
CA GLU A 219 13.16 12.44 -12.24
C GLU A 219 11.70 12.31 -11.82
N LEU A 220 10.96 11.38 -12.42
CA LEU A 220 9.53 11.19 -12.17
C LEU A 220 9.26 10.70 -10.74
N LEU A 221 10.12 9.84 -10.18
CA LEU A 221 9.91 9.17 -8.89
C LEU A 221 10.49 9.92 -7.69
N LYS A 222 11.21 11.03 -7.90
CA LYS A 222 11.84 11.83 -6.81
C LYS A 222 10.88 12.17 -5.68
N ASN A 223 9.70 12.70 -6.02
CA ASN A 223 8.71 13.19 -5.05
C ASN A 223 7.28 12.77 -5.40
N ARG A 224 7.11 11.78 -6.28
CA ARG A 224 5.80 11.37 -6.78
C ARG A 224 5.70 9.86 -6.81
N VAL A 225 4.52 9.38 -6.44
CA VAL A 225 4.12 7.97 -6.56
C VAL A 225 3.08 7.77 -7.66
N GLN A 226 2.68 8.84 -8.34
CA GLN A 226 1.77 8.80 -9.47
C GLN A 226 1.94 10.05 -10.33
N GLY A 227 1.48 10.00 -11.57
CA GLY A 227 1.44 11.18 -12.42
C GLY A 227 1.12 10.85 -13.86
N ARG A 228 1.43 11.82 -14.71
CA ARG A 228 1.40 11.67 -16.16
C ARG A 228 2.77 11.93 -16.73
N TRP A 229 3.11 11.23 -17.81
CA TRP A 229 4.32 11.46 -18.57
C TRP A 229 3.96 11.53 -20.06
N LEU A 230 4.46 12.56 -20.73
CA LEU A 230 4.30 12.74 -22.16
C LEU A 230 5.56 12.18 -22.85
N SER A 231 5.37 11.14 -23.65
CA SER A 231 6.36 10.66 -24.60
C SER A 231 6.30 11.47 -25.90
N GLU A 232 7.10 11.12 -26.90
CA GLU A 232 7.01 11.73 -28.23
C GLU A 232 5.64 11.50 -28.91
N ASN A 233 5.01 10.36 -28.62
CA ASN A 233 3.83 9.89 -29.36
C ASN A 233 2.53 9.93 -28.55
N ARG A 234 2.61 9.74 -27.22
CA ARG A 234 1.44 9.52 -26.36
C ARG A 234 1.61 10.00 -24.92
N VAL A 235 0.50 10.16 -24.23
CA VAL A 235 0.48 10.47 -22.79
C VAL A 235 0.19 9.20 -21.99
N PHE A 236 1.06 8.93 -21.02
CA PHE A 236 0.86 7.85 -20.07
C PHE A 236 0.41 8.41 -18.72
N ALA A 237 -0.58 7.77 -18.11
CA ALA A 237 -0.82 7.88 -16.68
C ALA A 237 -0.12 6.72 -15.97
N TRP A 238 0.47 6.99 -14.81
CA TRP A 238 1.23 5.99 -14.06
C TRP A 238 1.02 6.12 -12.55
N ILE A 239 1.13 4.99 -11.86
CA ILE A 239 1.15 4.86 -10.41
C ILE A 239 2.33 3.93 -10.04
N SER A 240 3.08 4.26 -9.00
CA SER A 240 4.24 3.53 -8.53
C SER A 240 4.02 3.01 -7.11
N ARG A 241 4.40 1.76 -6.91
CA ARG A 241 4.36 1.03 -5.66
C ARG A 241 5.79 0.71 -5.20
N PRO A 242 6.24 1.25 -4.05
CA PRO A 242 7.53 0.85 -3.48
C PRO A 242 7.47 -0.54 -2.82
N VAL A 243 8.54 -1.31 -2.99
CA VAL A 243 8.84 -2.56 -2.28
C VAL A 243 10.33 -2.53 -1.90
N GLY A 244 10.63 -2.05 -0.69
CA GLY A 244 11.98 -1.64 -0.34
C GLY A 244 12.44 -0.52 -1.28
N GLU A 245 13.60 -0.69 -1.91
CA GLU A 245 14.10 0.25 -2.92
C GLU A 245 13.48 0.07 -4.31
N MET A 246 12.92 -1.10 -4.60
CA MET A 246 12.31 -1.39 -5.90
C MET A 246 11.04 -0.55 -6.10
N ARG A 247 10.89 -0.02 -7.32
CA ARG A 247 9.73 0.77 -7.74
C ARG A 247 8.95 0.02 -8.80
N LEU A 248 7.83 -0.59 -8.40
CA LEU A 248 6.93 -1.27 -9.34
C LEU A 248 5.95 -0.23 -9.91
N ILE A 249 5.95 -0.05 -11.22
CA ILE A 249 5.20 1.00 -11.91
C ILE A 249 4.10 0.37 -12.76
N TYR A 250 2.89 0.85 -12.58
CA TYR A 250 1.69 0.51 -13.34
C TYR A 250 1.33 1.70 -14.21
N ALA A 251 1.14 1.50 -15.51
CA ALA A 251 0.85 2.59 -16.42
C ALA A 251 -0.15 2.19 -17.51
N VAL A 252 -0.87 3.19 -18.03
CA VAL A 252 -1.77 3.06 -19.18
C VAL A 252 -1.58 4.26 -20.10
N ALA A 253 -1.74 4.06 -21.41
CA ALA A 253 -1.90 5.17 -22.35
C ALA A 253 -3.27 5.84 -22.14
N VAL A 254 -3.31 7.17 -22.19
CA VAL A 254 -4.48 8.01 -21.85
C VAL A 254 -5.20 8.56 -23.09
N ASP A 255 -4.58 8.39 -24.25
CA ASP A 255 -5.04 8.90 -25.55
C ASP A 255 -6.40 8.33 -26.00
#